data_AF-A0A127SQ73-F1
#
_entry.id   AF-A0A127SQ73-F1
#
_cell.length_a   1.000
_cell.length_b   1.000
_cell.length_c   1.000
_cell.angle_alpha   90.00
_cell.angle_beta   90.00
_cell.angle_gamma   90.00
#
_symmetry.space_group_name_H-M   'P 1'
#
loop_
_entity.id
_entity.type
_entity.pdbx_description
1 polymer ?
#
loop_
_entity_poly.entity_id
_entity_poly.type
_entity_poly.pdbx_seq_one_letter_code
_entity_poly.pdbx_strand_id
1 'polypeptide(L)'
;PSPLALATAKILPWPWGESSYRSALADIGSAKGNPWVQDINHRVTLWLPWRIGFVRGGNHSIASGVLAGEGEVIPDTVYDMRYLLDIVSTDGYYWYMSGKICERVSDYRTAAFFEIGRLLTL
;
A
#
# COMPACT_ATOMS: atom_id res chain seq x y z
N PRO A 1 5.18 3.74 -13.77
CA PRO A 1 5.35 3.82 -12.30
C PRO A 1 6.58 3.01 -11.89
N SER A 2 7.33 3.42 -10.86
CA SER A 2 8.46 2.61 -10.38
C SER A 2 7.95 1.28 -9.81
N PRO A 3 8.65 0.16 -10.06
CA PRO A 3 8.33 -1.11 -9.42
C PRO A 3 8.33 -1.00 -7.89
N LEU A 4 7.47 -1.79 -7.25
CA LEU A 4 7.45 -1.98 -5.80
C LEU A 4 8.02 -3.37 -5.50
N ALA A 5 9.19 -3.43 -4.87
CA ALA A 5 9.76 -4.68 -4.40
C ALA A 5 8.89 -5.29 -3.30
N LEU A 6 8.34 -6.49 -3.51
CA LEU A 6 7.43 -7.13 -2.55
C LEU A 6 8.09 -7.41 -1.20
N ALA A 7 9.41 -7.55 -1.18
CA ALA A 7 10.21 -7.77 0.03
C ALA A 7 10.21 -6.58 1.01
N THR A 8 10.11 -5.35 0.50
CA THR A 8 10.37 -4.14 1.31
C THR A 8 9.28 -3.09 1.19
N ALA A 9 8.50 -3.09 0.11
CA ALA A 9 7.44 -2.14 -0.10
C ALA A 9 6.29 -2.36 0.90
N LYS A 10 5.59 -1.27 1.24
CA LYS A 10 4.36 -1.34 2.04
C LYS A 10 3.22 -1.72 1.10
N ILE A 11 2.90 -3.00 1.04
CA ILE A 11 1.81 -3.53 0.21
C ILE A 11 0.82 -4.23 1.10
N LEU A 12 -0.46 -3.95 0.88
CA LEU A 12 -1.58 -4.50 1.63
C LEU A 12 -2.38 -5.42 0.72
N PRO A 13 -2.06 -6.74 0.70
CA PRO A 13 -2.90 -7.75 0.09
C PRO A 13 -4.06 -8.14 1.02
N TRP A 14 -5.15 -8.61 0.43
CA TRP A 14 -6.36 -9.06 1.10
C TRP A 14 -6.68 -10.51 0.66
N PRO A 15 -5.86 -11.51 1.02
CA PRO A 15 -6.12 -12.89 0.61
C PRO A 15 -7.46 -13.38 1.16
N TRP A 16 -8.28 -14.03 0.32
CA TRP A 16 -9.60 -14.57 0.70
C TRP A 16 -9.73 -16.08 0.46
N GLY A 17 -10.35 -16.80 1.37
CA GLY A 17 -10.49 -18.25 1.21
C GLY A 17 -9.20 -18.98 1.52
N GLU A 18 -9.29 -19.84 2.53
CA GLU A 18 -8.13 -20.51 3.13
C GLU A 18 -7.42 -21.45 2.15
N SER A 19 -8.17 -22.20 1.35
CA SER A 19 -7.60 -23.17 0.39
C SER A 19 -6.75 -22.48 -0.67
N SER A 20 -7.27 -21.41 -1.29
CA SER A 20 -6.55 -20.62 -2.30
C SER A 20 -5.29 -19.98 -1.73
N TYR A 21 -5.38 -19.47 -0.50
CA TYR A 21 -4.21 -18.90 0.17
C TYR A 21 -3.16 -19.96 0.50
N ARG A 22 -3.55 -21.11 1.02
CA ARG A 22 -2.64 -22.23 1.31
C ARG A 22 -1.95 -22.75 0.05
N SER A 23 -2.69 -22.92 -1.05
CA SER A 23 -2.10 -23.33 -2.34
C SER A 23 -1.10 -22.29 -2.84
N ALA A 24 -1.48 -21.00 -2.88
CA ALA A 24 -0.54 -19.95 -3.29
C ALA A 24 0.73 -19.94 -2.41
N LEU A 25 0.60 -20.20 -1.11
CA LEU A 25 1.74 -20.33 -0.19
C LEU A 25 2.49 -21.64 -0.31
N ALA A 26 1.93 -22.71 -0.86
CA ALA A 26 2.64 -23.95 -1.09
C ALA A 26 3.40 -23.90 -2.42
N ASP A 27 2.84 -23.21 -3.41
CA ASP A 27 3.22 -23.37 -4.81
C ASP A 27 4.03 -22.19 -5.37
N ILE A 28 4.00 -21.01 -4.76
CA ILE A 28 4.69 -19.80 -5.28
C ILE A 28 5.91 -19.45 -4.41
N GLY A 29 7.06 -19.27 -5.03
CA GLY A 29 8.33 -18.91 -4.41
C GLY A 29 9.52 -19.61 -5.08
N SER A 30 10.67 -18.95 -5.19
CA SER A 30 11.89 -19.55 -5.76
C SER A 30 12.30 -20.84 -5.03
N ALA A 31 12.11 -20.89 -3.71
CA ALA A 31 12.37 -22.10 -2.90
C ALA A 31 11.50 -23.31 -3.28
N LYS A 32 10.40 -23.10 -4.00
CA LYS A 32 9.49 -24.16 -4.50
C LYS A 32 9.70 -24.44 -5.99
N GLY A 33 10.71 -23.83 -6.61
CA GLY A 33 10.97 -23.96 -8.05
C GLY A 33 9.98 -23.19 -8.93
N ASN A 34 9.15 -22.30 -8.35
CA ASN A 34 8.19 -21.49 -9.07
C ASN A 34 8.31 -20.01 -8.61
N PRO A 35 9.34 -19.29 -9.07
CA PRO A 35 9.58 -17.90 -8.68
C PRO A 35 8.35 -17.02 -8.92
N TRP A 36 8.11 -16.06 -8.03
CA TRP A 36 7.03 -15.11 -8.17
C TRP A 36 7.24 -14.21 -9.41
N VAL A 37 6.23 -14.11 -10.27
CA VAL A 37 6.25 -13.24 -11.45
C VAL A 37 4.93 -12.49 -11.57
N GLN A 38 5.00 -11.20 -11.88
CA GLN A 38 3.82 -10.39 -12.14
C GLN A 38 3.14 -10.80 -13.45
N ASP A 39 1.86 -11.12 -13.38
CA ASP A 39 0.92 -11.30 -14.50
C ASP A 39 -0.21 -10.25 -14.55
N ILE A 40 -1.13 -10.40 -15.52
CA ILE A 40 -2.28 -9.50 -15.79
C ILE A 40 -3.36 -9.45 -14.70
N ASN A 41 -3.41 -10.45 -13.80
CA ASN A 41 -4.33 -10.49 -12.66
C ASN A 41 -3.84 -9.61 -11.51
N HIS A 42 -2.54 -9.27 -11.48
CA HIS A 42 -1.98 -8.44 -10.43
C HIS A 42 -2.33 -6.97 -10.64
N ARG A 43 -3.22 -6.47 -9.78
CA ARG A 43 -3.75 -5.10 -9.84
C ARG A 43 -3.40 -4.41 -8.53
N VAL A 44 -2.66 -3.30 -8.60
CA VAL A 44 -2.16 -2.59 -7.42
C VAL A 44 -2.33 -1.09 -7.63
N THR A 45 -3.06 -0.48 -6.71
CA THR A 45 -3.19 0.97 -6.61
C THR A 45 -2.14 1.51 -5.65
N LEU A 46 -1.23 2.36 -6.12
CA LEU A 46 -0.23 3.03 -5.30
C LEU A 46 -0.73 4.40 -4.86
N TRP A 47 -0.70 4.67 -3.56
CA TRP A 47 -0.95 6.01 -3.00
C TRP A 47 0.38 6.68 -2.65
N LEU A 48 0.67 7.79 -3.33
CA LEU A 48 1.77 8.70 -3.01
C LEU A 48 1.23 9.83 -2.12
N PRO A 49 2.04 10.35 -1.18
CA PRO A 49 3.47 10.11 -0.96
C PRO A 49 3.80 8.93 -0.04
N TRP A 50 2.82 8.35 0.67
CA TRP A 50 3.06 7.27 1.63
C TRP A 50 3.70 6.01 1.02
N ARG A 51 3.64 5.87 -0.31
CA ARG A 51 4.10 4.70 -1.07
C ARG A 51 3.47 3.40 -0.57
N ILE A 52 2.17 3.44 -0.30
CA ILE A 52 1.38 2.26 0.08
C ILE A 52 0.67 1.71 -1.15
N GLY A 53 0.93 0.44 -1.45
CA GLY A 53 0.25 -0.32 -2.50
C GLY A 53 -0.96 -1.07 -1.94
N PHE A 54 -2.14 -0.80 -2.49
CA PHE A 54 -3.37 -1.51 -2.19
C PHE A 54 -3.66 -2.53 -3.28
N VAL A 55 -3.71 -3.80 -2.93
CA VAL A 55 -3.95 -4.86 -3.90
C VAL A 55 -5.44 -4.94 -4.22
N ARG A 56 -5.78 -4.96 -5.51
CA ARG A 56 -7.14 -5.03 -6.05
C ARG A 56 -7.39 -6.34 -6.82
N GLY A 57 -6.32 -7.05 -7.20
CA GLY A 57 -6.34 -8.31 -7.94
C GLY A 57 -5.03 -9.08 -7.73
N GLY A 58 -5.09 -10.41 -7.80
CA GLY A 58 -3.93 -11.26 -7.52
C GLY A 58 -3.52 -11.33 -6.03
N ASN A 59 -4.47 -11.12 -5.10
CA ASN A 59 -4.22 -10.99 -3.66
C ASN A 59 -3.43 -12.16 -3.05
N HIS A 60 -3.76 -13.40 -3.43
CA HIS A 60 -3.05 -14.58 -2.93
C HIS A 60 -1.61 -14.65 -3.41
N SER A 61 -1.40 -14.48 -4.72
CA SER A 61 -0.08 -14.53 -5.33
C SER A 61 0.81 -13.41 -4.78
N ILE A 62 0.32 -12.17 -4.72
CA ILE A 62 1.08 -11.04 -4.13
C ILE A 62 1.40 -11.29 -2.66
N ALA A 63 0.46 -11.82 -1.87
CA ALA A 63 0.74 -12.20 -0.49
C ALA A 63 1.87 -13.23 -0.39
N SER A 64 1.89 -14.24 -1.27
CA SER A 64 3.00 -15.21 -1.34
C SER A 64 4.32 -14.54 -1.68
N GLY A 65 4.36 -13.63 -2.66
CA GLY A 65 5.58 -12.90 -3.02
C GLY A 65 6.12 -12.03 -1.87
N VAL A 66 5.23 -11.32 -1.16
CA VAL A 66 5.58 -10.55 0.04
C VAL A 66 6.16 -11.45 1.13
N LEU A 67 5.53 -12.59 1.43
CA LEU A 67 5.98 -13.51 2.48
C LEU A 67 7.27 -14.26 2.11
N ALA A 68 7.45 -14.58 0.83
CA ALA A 68 8.68 -15.15 0.31
C ALA A 68 9.81 -14.12 0.21
N GLY A 69 9.50 -12.82 0.32
CA GLY A 69 10.49 -11.75 0.21
C GLY A 69 11.08 -11.63 -1.20
N GLU A 70 10.30 -11.92 -2.24
CA GLU A 70 10.77 -11.91 -3.62
C GLU A 70 9.74 -11.29 -4.58
N GLY A 71 10.22 -10.87 -5.74
CA GLY A 71 9.40 -10.31 -6.80
C GLY A 71 9.18 -8.79 -6.70
N GLU A 72 8.74 -8.22 -7.81
CA GLU A 72 8.41 -6.81 -7.93
C GLU A 72 7.07 -6.66 -8.63
N VAL A 73 6.23 -5.76 -8.11
CA VAL A 73 4.96 -5.42 -8.74
C VAL A 73 4.99 -4.00 -9.26
N ILE A 74 4.66 -3.82 -10.53
CA ILE A 74 4.42 -2.51 -11.14
C ILE A 74 2.95 -2.14 -10.88
N PRO A 75 2.66 -1.07 -10.13
CA PRO A 75 1.30 -0.59 -9.92
C PRO A 75 0.64 -0.22 -11.25
N ASP A 76 -0.62 -0.58 -11.42
CA ASP A 76 -1.39 -0.22 -12.62
C ASP A 76 -2.17 1.08 -12.43
N THR A 77 -2.39 1.49 -11.18
CA THR A 77 -3.00 2.78 -10.84
C THR A 77 -2.11 3.53 -9.84
N VAL A 78 -1.93 4.83 -10.04
CA VAL A 78 -1.21 5.70 -9.10
C VAL A 78 -2.10 6.89 -8.75
N TYR A 79 -2.33 7.10 -7.46
CA TYR A 79 -2.94 8.30 -6.93
C TYR A 79 -1.90 9.15 -6.23
N ASP A 80 -1.81 10.40 -6.67
CA ASP A 80 -0.98 11.42 -6.06
C ASP A 80 -1.85 12.26 -5.12
N MET A 81 -1.63 12.08 -3.81
CA MET A 81 -2.43 12.76 -2.79
C MET A 81 -1.86 14.11 -2.37
N ARG A 82 -0.80 14.63 -3.03
CA ARG A 82 -0.21 15.93 -2.69
C ARG A 82 -1.25 17.05 -2.61
N TYR A 83 -2.17 17.09 -3.56
CA TYR A 83 -3.27 18.06 -3.53
C TYR A 83 -4.09 18.02 -2.24
N LEU A 84 -4.42 16.82 -1.73
CA LEU A 84 -5.15 16.65 -0.47
C LEU A 84 -4.30 17.11 0.73
N LEU A 85 -3.00 16.78 0.70
CA LEU A 85 -2.03 17.11 1.74
C LEU A 85 -1.67 18.61 1.80
N ASP A 86 -1.85 19.33 0.70
CA ASP A 86 -1.65 20.78 0.63
C ASP A 86 -2.82 21.56 1.26
N ILE A 87 -4.03 20.99 1.20
CA ILE A 87 -5.25 21.65 1.69
C ILE A 87 -5.68 21.18 3.08
N VAL A 88 -5.28 19.98 3.51
CA VAL A 88 -5.57 19.45 4.84
C VAL A 88 -4.29 19.30 5.64
N SER A 89 -4.33 19.67 6.91
CA SER A 89 -3.25 19.43 7.87
C SER A 89 -3.79 19.19 9.28
N THR A 90 -2.94 18.76 10.21
CA THR A 90 -3.29 18.65 11.63
C THR A 90 -2.11 18.95 12.54
N ASP A 91 -2.41 19.52 13.70
CA ASP A 91 -1.46 19.69 14.81
C ASP A 91 -1.56 18.54 15.85
N GLY A 92 -2.38 17.53 15.58
CA GLY A 92 -2.68 16.42 16.49
C GLY A 92 -3.86 16.68 17.44
N TYR A 93 -4.36 17.91 17.55
CA TYR A 93 -5.55 18.26 18.32
C TYR A 93 -6.75 18.58 17.43
N TYR A 94 -6.51 19.31 16.35
CA TYR A 94 -7.52 19.71 15.37
C TYR A 94 -7.07 19.40 13.95
N TRP A 95 -8.05 19.14 13.10
CA TRP A 95 -7.87 19.11 11.66
C TRP A 95 -8.08 20.51 11.10
N TYR A 96 -7.25 20.89 10.15
CA TYR A 96 -7.32 22.16 9.44
C TYR A 96 -7.59 21.90 7.97
N MET A 97 -8.52 22.65 7.39
CA MET A 97 -8.74 22.69 5.95
C MET A 97 -8.51 24.12 5.46
N SER A 98 -7.54 24.30 4.58
CA SER A 98 -7.08 25.60 4.09
C SER A 98 -6.77 26.58 5.25
N GLY A 99 -6.12 26.07 6.29
CA GLY A 99 -5.72 26.82 7.48
C GLY A 99 -6.83 27.11 8.50
N LYS A 100 -8.07 26.63 8.28
CA LYS A 100 -9.19 26.82 9.21
C LYS A 100 -9.51 25.54 9.94
N ILE A 101 -9.79 25.63 11.25
CA ILE A 101 -10.22 24.50 12.06
C ILE A 101 -11.50 23.91 11.45
N CYS A 102 -11.48 22.60 11.18
CA CYS A 102 -12.61 21.84 10.65
C CYS A 102 -13.26 21.00 11.74
N GLU A 103 -12.47 20.18 12.43
CA GLU A 103 -12.96 19.30 13.50
C GLU A 103 -11.84 18.95 14.49
N ARG A 104 -12.20 18.36 15.63
CA ARG A 104 -11.24 17.85 16.61
C ARG A 104 -10.74 16.46 16.20
N VAL A 105 -9.43 16.22 16.35
CA VAL A 105 -8.84 14.90 16.11
C VAL A 105 -9.42 13.88 17.10
N SER A 106 -10.01 12.81 16.55
CA SER A 106 -10.58 11.69 17.31
C SER A 106 -9.62 10.51 17.44
N ASP A 107 -8.69 10.33 16.49
CA ASP A 107 -7.64 9.31 16.53
C ASP A 107 -6.28 9.91 16.14
N TYR A 108 -5.40 10.02 17.14
CA TYR A 108 -4.07 10.62 16.97
C TYR A 108 -3.17 9.81 16.02
N ARG A 109 -3.43 8.50 15.85
CA ARG A 109 -2.64 7.64 14.94
C ARG A 109 -2.93 7.98 13.49
N THR A 110 -4.20 8.17 13.14
CA THR A 110 -4.60 8.64 11.82
C THR A 110 -4.05 10.04 11.54
N ALA A 111 -4.10 10.94 12.52
CA ALA A 111 -3.50 12.28 12.41
C ALA A 111 -1.98 12.22 12.15
N ALA A 112 -1.25 11.44 12.96
CA ALA A 112 0.19 11.25 12.77
C ALA A 112 0.52 10.63 11.41
N PHE A 113 -0.23 9.61 10.99
CA PHE A 113 -0.04 8.97 9.68
C PHE A 113 -0.26 9.96 8.53
N PHE A 114 -1.28 10.81 8.64
CA PHE A 114 -1.57 11.84 7.64
C PHE A 114 -0.42 12.86 7.52
N GLU A 115 0.05 13.41 8.65
CA GLU A 115 1.16 14.36 8.65
C GLU A 115 2.48 13.73 8.19
N ILE A 116 2.75 12.46 8.48
CA ILE A 116 3.91 11.75 7.90
C ILE A 116 3.85 11.80 6.37
N GLY A 117 2.67 11.60 5.78
CA GLY A 117 2.46 11.77 4.35
C GLY A 117 2.87 13.16 3.88
N ARG A 118 2.31 14.20 4.51
CA ARG A 118 2.60 15.60 4.19
C ARG A 118 4.09 15.96 4.36
N LEU A 119 4.78 15.39 5.33
CA LEU A 119 6.21 15.62 5.54
C LEU A 119 7.09 14.93 4.48
N LEU A 120 6.63 13.81 3.90
CA LEU A 120 7.31 13.14 2.79
C LEU A 120 7.20 13.90 1.46
N THR A 121 6.37 14.94 1.37
CA THR A 121 6.22 15.80 0.18
C THR A 121 7.00 17.10 0.27
N LEU A 122 7.55 17.43 1.44
CA LEU A 122 8.45 18.56 1.65
C LEU A 122 9.84 18.26 1.08
#